data_AF-K1S5T6-F1
#
_entry.id   AF-K1S5T6-F1
#
_cell.length_a   1.000
_cell.length_b   1.000
_cell.length_c   1.000
_cell.angle_alpha   90.00
_cell.angle_beta   90.00
_cell.angle_gamma   90.00
#
_symmetry.space_group_name_H-M   'P 1'
#
loop_
_entity.id
_entity.type
_entity.pdbx_description
1 polymer ?
#
loop_
_entity_poly.entity_id
_entity_poly.type
_entity_poly.pdbx_seq_one_letter_code
_entity_poly.pdbx_strand_id
1 'polypeptide(L)'
;ENFEYYAAKKDKNKNEGRIRYLERVLKTATIISDESADDEVGLNNTVQVYFEDDDETETFKIVSTMRGDSISGRISGDSPMGAALMGHKVGDRVEVKVNEKVSYYVVIKSIENTGEEETDTIRTF
;
A
#
# COMPACT_ATOMS: atom_id res chain seq x y z
N GLU A 1 -2.04 -37.88 27.51
CA GLU A 1 -1.11 -36.83 28.00
C GLU A 1 -0.16 -36.51 26.85
N ASN A 2 -0.06 -35.29 26.30
CA ASN A 2 0.32 -34.06 26.97
C ASN A 2 -0.07 -32.86 26.08
N PHE A 3 -1.37 -32.58 25.98
CA PHE A 3 -1.94 -31.55 25.10
C PHE A 3 -1.36 -30.16 25.38
N GLU A 4 -1.12 -29.84 26.65
CA GLU A 4 -0.52 -28.57 27.07
C GLU A 4 0.92 -28.40 26.57
N TYR A 5 1.76 -29.44 26.59
CA TYR A 5 3.11 -29.35 26.03
C TYR A 5 3.09 -29.11 24.52
N TYR A 6 2.19 -29.76 23.78
CA TYR A 6 2.04 -29.53 22.34
C TYR A 6 1.55 -28.11 22.04
N ALA A 7 0.60 -27.59 22.82
CA ALA A 7 0.11 -26.22 22.70
C ALA A 7 1.24 -25.21 22.99
N ALA A 8 1.97 -25.36 24.10
CA ALA A 8 3.10 -24.50 24.45
C ALA A 8 4.22 -24.53 23.40
N LYS A 9 4.51 -25.70 22.82
CA LYS A 9 5.50 -25.83 21.74
C LYS A 9 5.03 -25.16 20.45
N LYS A 10 3.73 -25.25 20.11
CA LYS A 10 3.14 -24.56 18.95
C LYS A 10 3.22 -23.03 19.11
N ASP A 11 2.88 -22.53 20.28
CA ASP A 11 2.93 -21.09 20.58
C ASP A 11 4.37 -20.56 20.55
N LYS A 12 5.32 -21.32 21.10
CA LYS A 12 6.75 -21.02 20.98
C LYS A 12 7.17 -20.91 19.51
N ASN A 13 6.83 -21.90 18.68
CA ASN A 13 7.19 -21.89 17.27
C ASN A 13 6.55 -20.72 16.50
N LYS A 14 5.31 -20.36 16.85
CA LYS A 14 4.62 -19.18 16.29
C LYS A 14 5.38 -17.89 16.64
N ASN A 15 5.80 -17.75 17.89
CA ASN A 15 6.56 -16.60 18.37
C ASN A 15 7.93 -16.52 17.70
N GLU A 16 8.68 -17.62 17.61
CA GLU A 16 9.96 -17.67 16.91
C GLU A 16 9.83 -17.36 15.41
N GLY A 17 8.73 -17.80 14.79
CA GLY A 17 8.37 -17.41 13.42
C GLY A 17 8.18 -15.91 13.29
N ARG A 18 7.42 -15.30 14.20
CA ARG A 18 7.16 -13.86 14.23
C ARG A 18 8.44 -13.05 14.48
N ILE A 19 9.31 -13.50 15.38
CA ILE A 19 10.61 -12.85 15.65
C ILE A 19 11.45 -12.82 14.38
N ARG A 20 11.66 -13.97 13.71
CA ARG A 20 12.46 -14.02 12.47
C ARG A 20 11.88 -13.15 11.36
N TYR A 21 10.55 -13.06 11.26
CA TYR A 21 9.89 -12.16 10.33
C TYR A 21 10.21 -10.70 10.64
N LEU A 22 10.03 -10.26 11.90
CA LEU A 22 10.32 -8.89 12.32
C LEU A 22 11.80 -8.52 12.15
N GLU A 23 12.72 -9.42 12.51
CA GLU A 23 14.16 -9.23 12.28
C GLU A 23 14.48 -9.03 10.81
N ARG A 24 13.85 -9.80 9.91
CA ARG A 24 14.02 -9.64 8.46
C ARG A 24 13.50 -8.29 8.00
N VAL A 25 12.29 -7.91 8.41
CA VAL A 25 11.69 -6.60 8.06
C VAL A 25 12.61 -5.47 8.50
N LEU A 26 13.07 -5.46 9.75
CA LEU A 26 13.99 -4.45 10.27
C LEU A 26 15.31 -4.41 9.49
N LYS A 27 15.86 -5.58 9.16
CA LYS A 27 17.12 -5.69 8.42
C LYS A 27 17.04 -5.18 6.98
N THR A 28 15.88 -5.28 6.35
CA THR A 28 15.67 -4.88 4.94
C THR A 28 14.83 -3.62 4.79
N ALA A 29 14.52 -2.92 5.87
CA ALA A 29 13.71 -1.72 5.83
C ALA A 29 14.48 -0.58 5.16
N THR A 30 13.78 0.17 4.31
CA THR A 30 14.27 1.41 3.72
C THR A 30 13.43 2.55 4.27
N ILE A 31 14.08 3.61 4.76
CA ILE A 31 13.39 4.84 5.16
C ILE A 31 13.06 5.61 3.89
N ILE A 32 11.78 5.88 3.66
CA ILE A 32 11.27 6.69 2.56
C ILE A 32 10.80 8.02 3.11
N SER A 33 10.96 9.09 2.32
CA SER A 33 10.35 10.38 2.65
C SER A 33 8.85 10.30 2.39
N ASP A 34 8.05 10.89 3.27
CA ASP A 34 6.64 11.18 3.07
C ASP A 34 6.41 12.57 2.49
N GLU A 35 7.46 13.37 2.28
CA GLU A 35 7.37 14.68 1.65
C GLU A 35 6.99 14.54 0.17
N SER A 36 5.88 15.18 -0.21
CA SER A 36 5.51 15.49 -1.58
C SER A 36 5.14 16.96 -1.69
N ALA A 37 5.15 17.53 -2.90
CA ALA A 37 4.54 18.84 -3.10
C ALA A 37 3.04 18.78 -2.78
N ASP A 38 2.46 19.90 -2.35
CA ASP A 38 1.03 19.99 -1.99
C ASP A 38 0.09 19.62 -3.14
N ASP A 39 0.55 19.76 -4.39
CA ASP A 39 -0.22 19.50 -5.60
C ASP A 39 0.14 18.17 -6.30
N GLU A 40 0.94 17.32 -5.65
CA GLU A 40 1.42 16.04 -6.17
C GLU A 40 0.99 14.86 -5.30
N VAL A 41 0.80 13.69 -5.93
CA VAL A 41 0.51 12.45 -5.20
C VAL A 41 1.75 12.01 -4.42
N GLY A 42 1.64 11.99 -3.10
CA GLY A 42 2.64 11.51 -2.18
C GLY A 42 2.17 10.33 -1.34
N LEU A 43 3.04 9.91 -0.41
CA LEU A 43 2.69 8.92 0.59
C LEU A 43 1.60 9.48 1.52
N ASN A 44 0.66 8.63 1.92
CA ASN A 44 -0.48 8.96 2.78
C ASN A 44 -1.50 9.94 2.16
N ASN A 45 -1.40 10.23 0.86
CA ASN A 45 -2.45 10.96 0.16
C ASN A 45 -3.60 10.02 -0.23
N THR A 46 -4.82 10.53 -0.12
CA THR A 46 -6.02 9.95 -0.72
C THR A 46 -6.24 10.58 -2.09
N VAL A 47 -6.43 9.76 -3.11
CA VAL A 47 -6.54 10.16 -4.51
C VAL A 47 -7.81 9.59 -5.13
N GLN A 48 -8.53 10.41 -5.88
CA GLN A 48 -9.60 9.95 -6.74
C GLN A 48 -9.08 9.78 -8.16
N VAL A 49 -9.36 8.62 -8.74
CA VAL A 49 -8.80 8.18 -10.00
C VAL A 49 -9.94 7.73 -10.90
N TYR A 50 -10.02 8.31 -12.09
CA TYR A 50 -11.01 7.95 -13.10
C TYR A 50 -10.42 6.96 -14.10
N PHE A 51 -11.07 5.81 -14.24
CA PHE A 51 -10.74 4.75 -15.18
C PHE A 51 -11.48 5.00 -16.49
N GLU A 52 -10.73 5.31 -17.54
CA GLU A 52 -11.33 5.68 -18.84
C GLU A 52 -12.03 4.51 -19.52
N ASP A 53 -11.52 3.29 -19.32
CA ASP A 53 -12.04 2.08 -19.96
C ASP A 53 -13.38 1.63 -19.35
N ASP A 54 -13.60 1.93 -18.07
CA ASP A 54 -14.77 1.49 -17.29
C ASP A 54 -15.77 2.63 -17.01
N ASP A 55 -15.42 3.88 -17.33
CA ASP A 55 -16.21 5.10 -17.01
C ASP A 55 -16.55 5.21 -15.51
N GLU A 56 -15.60 4.79 -14.66
CA GLU A 56 -15.77 4.75 -13.21
C GLU A 56 -14.69 5.56 -12.48
N THR A 57 -15.03 6.11 -11.32
CA THR A 57 -14.09 6.80 -10.43
C THR A 57 -13.96 6.04 -9.13
N GLU A 58 -12.74 5.66 -8.77
CA GLU A 58 -12.44 5.04 -7.48
C GLU A 58 -11.54 5.92 -6.63
N THR A 59 -11.57 5.66 -5.31
CA THR A 59 -10.77 6.39 -4.32
C THR A 59 -9.76 5.44 -3.70
N PHE A 60 -8.49 5.87 -3.67
CA PHE A 60 -7.41 5.10 -3.09
C PHE A 60 -6.58 5.92 -2.11
N LYS A 61 -6.06 5.28 -1.07
CA LYS A 61 -5.03 5.87 -0.21
C LYS A 61 -3.68 5.26 -0.55
N ILE A 62 -2.70 6.11 -0.86
CA ILE A 62 -1.34 5.66 -1.13
C ILE A 62 -0.63 5.42 0.19
N VAL A 63 -0.16 4.20 0.42
CA VAL A 63 0.46 3.79 1.68
C VAL A 63 1.76 3.04 1.42
N SER A 64 2.51 2.73 2.49
CA SER A 64 3.68 1.87 2.36
C SER A 64 3.30 0.42 2.08
N THR A 65 4.22 -0.36 1.51
CA THR A 65 4.01 -1.78 1.19
C THR A 65 3.53 -2.62 2.38
N MET A 66 3.91 -2.27 3.61
CA MET A 66 3.48 -2.98 4.81
C MET A 66 2.02 -2.71 5.21
N ARG A 67 1.46 -1.57 4.78
CA ARG A 67 0.12 -1.08 5.10
C ARG A 67 -0.88 -1.24 3.96
N GLY A 68 -0.41 -1.57 2.76
CA GLY A 68 -1.26 -1.78 1.59
C GLY A 68 -2.35 -2.80 1.87
N ASP A 69 -3.54 -2.61 1.34
CA ASP A 69 -4.70 -3.50 1.41
C ASP A 69 -5.70 -3.03 0.35
N SER A 70 -5.56 -3.60 -0.85
CA SER A 70 -6.32 -3.19 -2.03
C SER A 70 -7.83 -3.39 -1.87
N ILE A 71 -8.26 -4.33 -1.03
CA ILE A 71 -9.68 -4.55 -0.75
C ILE A 71 -10.27 -3.35 0.00
N SER A 72 -9.48 -2.72 0.87
CA SER A 72 -9.85 -1.51 1.61
C SER A 72 -9.51 -0.20 0.87
N GLY A 73 -9.09 -0.26 -0.40
CA GLY A 73 -8.66 0.92 -1.15
C GLY A 73 -7.29 1.47 -0.75
N ARG A 74 -6.50 0.75 0.07
CA ARG A 74 -5.14 1.14 0.44
C ARG A 74 -4.15 0.54 -0.54
N ILE A 75 -3.51 1.35 -1.36
CA ILE A 75 -2.61 0.91 -2.42
C ILE A 75 -1.18 1.23 -2.03
N SER A 76 -0.27 0.27 -2.18
CA SER A 76 1.15 0.53 -1.96
C SER A 76 1.71 1.45 -3.06
N GLY A 77 2.55 2.42 -2.68
CA GLY A 77 3.35 3.20 -3.64
C GLY A 77 4.23 2.34 -4.56
N ASP A 78 4.60 1.13 -4.15
CA ASP A 78 5.38 0.18 -4.97
C ASP A 78 4.53 -0.69 -5.91
N SER A 79 3.20 -0.62 -5.80
CA SER A 79 2.29 -1.35 -6.70
C SER A 79 2.22 -0.69 -8.07
N PRO A 80 1.78 -1.39 -9.13
CA PRO A 80 1.63 -0.78 -10.46
C PRO A 80 0.81 0.51 -10.49
N MET A 81 -0.31 0.53 -9.77
CA MET A 81 -1.17 1.72 -9.65
C MET A 81 -0.47 2.81 -8.84
N GLY A 82 0.04 2.49 -7.65
CA GLY A 82 0.72 3.46 -6.79
C GLY A 82 1.92 4.11 -7.51
N ALA A 83 2.78 3.30 -8.12
CA ALA A 83 3.97 3.77 -8.81
C ALA A 83 3.64 4.66 -10.02
N ALA A 84 2.53 4.40 -10.71
CA ALA A 84 2.06 5.23 -11.82
C ALA A 84 1.45 6.57 -11.35
N LEU A 85 0.94 6.64 -10.12
CA LEU A 85 0.33 7.86 -9.58
C LEU A 85 1.34 8.76 -8.86
N MET A 86 2.35 8.18 -8.21
CA MET A 86 3.33 8.94 -7.41
C MET A 86 3.96 10.10 -8.18
N GLY A 87 3.95 11.29 -7.59
CA GLY A 87 4.51 12.52 -8.16
C GLY A 87 3.66 13.19 -9.24
N HIS A 88 2.54 12.60 -9.65
CA HIS A 88 1.62 13.20 -10.61
C HIS A 88 0.63 14.16 -9.95
N LYS A 89 0.00 15.02 -10.77
CA LYS A 89 -0.90 16.09 -10.32
C LYS A 89 -2.35 15.83 -10.73
N VAL A 90 -3.26 16.58 -10.12
CA VAL A 90 -4.66 16.60 -10.55
C VAL A 90 -4.77 16.98 -12.03
N GLY A 91 -5.52 16.19 -12.79
CA GLY A 91 -5.71 16.35 -14.23
C GLY A 91 -4.74 15.54 -15.08
N ASP A 92 -3.67 14.99 -14.50
CA ASP A 92 -2.73 14.15 -15.25
C ASP A 92 -3.41 12.85 -15.68
N ARG A 93 -3.14 12.47 -16.93
CA ARG A 93 -3.51 11.18 -17.52
C ARG A 93 -2.27 10.28 -17.51
N VAL A 94 -2.29 9.26 -16.67
CA VAL A 94 -1.14 8.37 -16.41
C VAL A 94 -1.40 6.96 -16.91
N GLU A 95 -0.35 6.29 -17.37
CA GLU A 95 -0.42 4.88 -17.80
C GLU A 95 -0.09 3.97 -16.61
N VAL A 96 -1.03 3.10 -16.25
CA VAL A 96 -0.83 2.05 -15.24
C VAL A 96 -0.41 0.78 -15.96
N LYS A 97 0.87 0.41 -15.82
CA LYS A 97 1.43 -0.81 -16.43
C LYS A 97 1.36 -1.99 -15.46
N VAL A 98 0.37 -2.87 -15.64
CA VAL A 98 0.19 -4.08 -14.81
C VAL A 98 1.27 -5.11 -15.09
N ASN A 99 1.63 -5.30 -16.37
CA ASN A 99 2.72 -6.18 -16.80
C ASN A 99 3.20 -5.75 -18.22
N GLU A 100 4.06 -6.55 -18.87
CA GLU A 100 4.59 -6.23 -20.20
C GLU A 100 3.53 -6.10 -21.31
N LYS A 101 2.37 -6.73 -21.14
CA LYS A 101 1.32 -6.84 -22.16
C LYS A 101 0.04 -6.09 -21.83
N VAL A 102 -0.15 -5.71 -20.57
CA VAL A 102 -1.38 -5.12 -20.06
C VAL A 102 -1.07 -3.80 -19.39
N SER A 103 -1.61 -2.74 -19.97
CA SER A 103 -1.68 -1.41 -19.38
C SER A 103 -3.03 -0.77 -19.67
N TYR A 104 -3.40 0.21 -18.85
CA TYR A 104 -4.58 1.04 -19.02
C TYR A 104 -4.26 2.45 -18.54
N TYR A 105 -5.12 3.41 -18.89
CA TYR A 105 -4.95 4.80 -18.50
C TYR A 105 -5.95 5.20 -17.44
N VAL A 106 -5.50 6.09 -16.56
CA VAL A 106 -6.35 6.72 -15.57
C VAL A 106 -6.08 8.21 -15.50
N VAL A 107 -7.08 8.97 -15.03
CA VAL A 107 -6.97 10.42 -14.82
C VAL A 107 -7.13 10.74 -13.34
N ILE A 108 -6.18 11.49 -12.78
CA ILE A 108 -6.24 11.92 -11.39
C ILE A 108 -7.27 13.05 -11.27
N LYS A 109 -8.32 12.84 -10.48
CA LYS A 109 -9.42 13.79 -10.29
C LYS A 109 -9.24 14.68 -9.07
N SER A 110 -8.69 14.14 -7.99
CA SER A 110 -8.37 14.90 -6.79
C SER A 110 -7.22 14.25 -6.01
N ILE A 111 -6.54 15.07 -5.22
CA ILE A 111 -5.49 14.67 -4.28
C ILE A 111 -5.81 15.35 -2.96
N GLU A 112 -5.89 14.58 -1.89
CA GLU A 112 -6.12 15.06 -0.53
C GLU A 112 -5.06 14.47 0.38
N ASN A 113 -4.30 15.32 1.08
CA ASN A 113 -3.37 14.85 2.10
C ASN A 113 -4.16 14.49 3.37
N THR A 114 -4.40 13.19 3.56
CA THR A 114 -5.12 12.66 4.72
C THR A 114 -4.18 12.26 5.86
N GLY A 115 -2.87 12.26 5.62
CA GLY A 115 -1.85 11.86 6.60
C GLY A 115 -1.98 10.40 7.04
N GLU A 116 -1.17 10.00 8.02
CA GLU A 116 -1.34 8.67 8.63
C GLU A 116 -2.57 8.65 9.55
N GLU A 117 -3.47 7.70 9.31
CA GLU A 117 -4.63 7.48 10.17
C GLU A 117 -4.42 6.23 11.05
N GLU A 118 -5.10 6.16 12.20
CA GLU A 118 -5.04 4.97 13.08
C GLU A 118 -5.56 3.69 12.40
N THR A 119 -6.38 3.86 11.36
CA THR A 119 -6.93 2.79 10.52
C THR A 119 -5.88 2.18 9.57
N ASP A 120 -4.75 2.86 9.35
CA ASP A 120 -3.65 2.38 8.51
C ASP A 120 -2.82 1.32 9.25
N THR A 121 -3.44 0.19 9.61
CA THR A 121 -2.74 -0.88 10.32
C THR A 121 -1.85 -1.68 9.37
N ILE A 122 -0.67 -2.09 9.86
CA ILE A 122 0.17 -3.08 9.17
C ILE A 122 -0.61 -4.38 8.99
N ARG A 123 -0.49 -5.01 7.82
CA ARG A 123 -1.07 -6.33 7.58
C ARG A 123 -0.66 -7.30 8.68
N THR A 124 -1.64 -7.83 9.40
CA THR A 124 -1.41 -8.91 10.37
C THR A 124 -1.26 -10.24 9.64
N PHE A 125 -0.24 -11.02 10.03
CA PHE A 125 -0.03 -12.41 9.61
C PHE A 125 -0.83 -13.39 10.48
#